data_AF-A0A9P5RXS9-F1
#
_entry.id   AF-A0A9P5RXS9-F1
#
_cell.length_a   1.000
_cell.length_b   1.000
_cell.length_c   1.000
_cell.angle_alpha   90.00
_cell.angle_beta   90.00
_cell.angle_gamma   90.00
#
_symmetry.space_group_name_H-M   'P 1'
#
loop_
_entity.id
_entity.type
_entity.pdbx_description
1 polymer ?
#
loop_
_entity_poly.entity_id
_entity_poly.type
_entity_poly.pdbx_seq_one_letter_code
_entity_poly.pdbx_strand_id
1 'polypeptide(L)'
;MSNTAAVRTLIPTETFNEYWVWVKSPSKEFLGGPRTGKWMLFYDKSVLDEKWAAVKRLVEQDMLGGLAKCSTAKENPNATSSKSGVVIVYTSDYMDQEEVYRIAVTLYEKLKYNKP
;
A
#
# COMPACT_ATOMS: atom_id res chain seq x y z
N MET A 1 -31.00 -14.32 5.55
CA MET A 1 -30.08 -14.78 4.49
C MET A 1 -29.18 -13.61 4.15
N SER A 2 -27.94 -13.59 4.65
CA SER A 2 -27.00 -12.48 4.40
C SER A 2 -26.27 -12.74 3.09
N ASN A 3 -26.49 -11.87 2.10
CA ASN A 3 -25.81 -11.94 0.82
C ASN A 3 -24.45 -11.26 0.99
N THR A 4 -23.44 -12.01 1.41
CA THR A 4 -22.05 -11.54 1.40
C THR A 4 -21.58 -11.53 -0.05
N ALA A 5 -21.83 -10.42 -0.74
CA ALA A 5 -21.13 -10.13 -1.98
C ALA A 5 -19.64 -10.27 -1.70
N ALA A 6 -18.98 -11.22 -2.38
CA ALA A 6 -17.54 -11.39 -2.28
C ALA A 6 -16.90 -10.01 -2.50
N VAL A 7 -16.17 -9.51 -1.50
CA VAL A 7 -15.50 -8.22 -1.60
C VAL A 7 -14.56 -8.31 -2.79
N ARG A 8 -14.92 -7.63 -3.87
CA ARG A 8 -14.17 -7.66 -5.13
C ARG A 8 -12.77 -7.11 -4.84
N THR A 9 -11.78 -7.99 -4.79
CA THR A 9 -10.39 -7.58 -4.63
C THR A 9 -9.92 -7.03 -5.97
N LEU A 10 -9.69 -5.73 -6.03
CA LEU A 10 -9.15 -5.06 -7.21
C LEU A 10 -7.66 -5.42 -7.37
N ILE A 11 -7.30 -5.87 -8.57
CA ILE A 11 -5.91 -6.10 -8.98
C ILE A 11 -5.39 -4.79 -9.58
N PRO A 12 -4.34 -4.16 -9.01
CA PRO A 12 -3.85 -2.86 -9.46
C PRO A 12 -3.60 -2.77 -10.98
N THR A 13 -2.89 -3.72 -11.57
CA THR A 13 -2.56 -3.67 -13.01
C THR A 13 -3.73 -3.97 -13.94
N GLU A 14 -4.86 -4.45 -13.41
CA GLU A 14 -6.10 -4.70 -14.15
C GLU A 14 -7.18 -3.65 -13.85
N THR A 15 -6.88 -2.67 -12.99
CA THR A 15 -7.81 -1.61 -12.59
C THR A 15 -7.56 -0.34 -13.42
N PHE A 16 -8.49 -0.02 -14.33
CA PHE A 16 -8.36 1.14 -15.24
C PHE A 16 -9.28 2.31 -14.88
N ASN A 17 -10.25 2.08 -13.98
CA ASN A 17 -11.30 3.05 -13.67
C ASN A 17 -10.99 3.91 -12.43
N GLU A 18 -10.10 3.46 -11.56
CA GLU A 18 -9.70 4.14 -10.33
C GLU A 18 -8.20 4.38 -10.31
N TYR A 19 -7.72 5.46 -9.69
CA TYR A 19 -6.29 5.74 -9.56
C TYR A 19 -5.61 4.95 -8.45
N TRP A 20 -6.37 4.54 -7.43
CA TRP A 20 -5.85 3.96 -6.20
C TRP A 20 -6.73 2.81 -5.74
N VAL A 21 -6.10 1.67 -5.45
CA VAL A 21 -6.71 0.63 -4.62
C VAL A 21 -6.20 0.77 -3.19
N TRP A 22 -7.05 0.48 -2.20
CA TRP A 22 -6.78 0.75 -0.79
C TRP A 22 -6.92 -0.51 0.06
N VAL A 23 -6.19 -0.53 1.17
CA VAL A 23 -6.35 -1.49 2.26
C VAL A 23 -6.26 -0.74 3.59
N LYS A 24 -7.12 -1.11 4.53
CA LYS A 24 -7.12 -0.62 5.90
C LYS A 24 -6.84 -1.77 6.84
N SER A 25 -6.10 -1.49 7.91
CA SER A 25 -5.99 -2.42 9.03
C SER A 25 -7.38 -2.60 9.68
N PRO A 26 -7.72 -3.80 10.15
CA PRO A 26 -8.96 -4.04 10.86
C PRO A 26 -8.98 -3.46 12.28
N SER A 27 -7.81 -3.22 12.90
CA SER A 27 -7.69 -2.83 14.31
C SER A 27 -7.02 -1.48 14.55
N LYS A 28 -6.12 -1.06 13.64
CA LYS A 28 -5.42 0.22 13.75
C LYS A 28 -6.23 1.30 13.08
N GLU A 29 -6.76 2.22 13.89
CA GLU A 29 -7.33 3.44 13.36
C GLU A 29 -6.25 4.27 12.65
N PHE A 30 -6.65 4.85 11.52
CA PHE A 30 -5.81 5.77 10.77
C PHE A 30 -6.54 7.10 10.61
N LEU A 31 -6.00 8.13 11.25
CA LEU A 31 -6.47 9.50 11.11
C LEU A 31 -5.36 10.32 10.44
N GLY A 32 -5.64 10.77 9.22
CA GLY A 32 -4.73 11.65 8.50
C GLY A 32 -4.62 13.00 9.20
N GLY A 33 -3.42 13.56 9.24
CA GLY A 33 -3.15 14.87 9.83
C GLY A 33 -1.78 15.43 9.42
N PRO A 34 -1.38 16.59 9.97
CA PRO A 34 -0.10 17.24 9.64
C PRO A 34 1.13 16.38 9.94
N ARG A 35 1.00 15.39 10.83
CA ARG A 35 2.06 14.46 11.21
C ARG A 35 2.04 13.13 10.45
N THR A 36 1.12 12.95 9.51
CA THR A 36 1.07 11.71 8.73
C THR A 36 2.36 11.52 7.93
N GLY A 37 3.01 10.39 8.15
CA GLY A 37 4.16 9.93 7.37
C GLY A 37 3.75 8.95 6.28
N LYS A 38 4.63 8.73 5.30
CA LYS A 38 4.45 7.72 4.26
C LYS A 38 5.76 7.09 3.80
N TRP A 39 5.75 5.78 3.66
CA TRP A 39 6.74 5.03 2.91
C TRP A 39 6.24 4.84 1.48
N MET A 40 7.10 5.11 0.49
CA MET A 40 6.78 4.95 -0.92
C MET A 40 7.70 3.91 -1.55
N LEU A 41 7.11 2.83 -2.05
CA LEU A 41 7.82 1.69 -2.64
C LEU A 41 7.46 1.65 -4.13
N PHE A 42 8.47 1.81 -4.98
CA PHE A 42 8.29 1.81 -6.43
C PHE A 42 8.68 0.45 -7.00
N TYR A 43 7.82 -0.11 -7.84
CA TYR A 43 8.00 -1.42 -8.45
C TYR A 43 7.75 -1.37 -9.95
N ASP A 44 8.38 -2.26 -10.71
CA ASP A 44 7.93 -2.56 -12.07
C ASP A 44 6.52 -3.15 -12.05
N LYS A 45 5.68 -2.79 -13.02
CA LYS A 45 4.30 -3.29 -13.10
C LYS A 45 4.21 -4.81 -13.19
N SER A 46 5.23 -5.49 -13.72
CA SER A 46 5.28 -6.97 -13.78
C SER A 46 5.26 -7.65 -12.42
N VAL A 47 5.66 -6.96 -11.35
CA VAL A 47 5.66 -7.50 -9.97
C VAL A 47 4.73 -6.72 -9.03
N LEU A 48 4.09 -5.66 -9.51
CA LEU A 48 3.32 -4.73 -8.67
C LEU A 48 2.17 -5.41 -7.93
N ASP A 49 1.43 -6.29 -8.60
CA ASP A 49 0.28 -6.97 -7.98
C ASP A 49 0.71 -7.95 -6.90
N GLU A 50 1.83 -8.66 -7.10
CA GLU A 50 2.43 -9.53 -6.08
C GLU A 50 2.81 -8.71 -4.84
N LYS A 51 3.53 -7.60 -5.05
CA LYS A 51 3.98 -6.72 -3.96
C LYS A 51 2.81 -6.04 -3.25
N TRP A 52 1.78 -5.64 -3.99
CA TRP A 52 0.55 -5.11 -3.42
C TRP A 52 -0.17 -6.16 -2.58
N ALA A 53 -0.32 -7.39 -3.07
CA ALA A 53 -0.95 -8.48 -2.31
C ALA A 53 -0.19 -8.77 -1.01
N ALA A 54 1.15 -8.71 -1.04
CA ALA A 54 1.96 -8.85 0.16
C ALA A 54 1.71 -7.70 1.16
N VAL A 55 1.75 -6.44 0.72
CA VAL A 55 1.46 -5.29 1.58
C VAL A 55 0.04 -5.34 2.15
N LYS A 56 -0.94 -5.71 1.33
CA LYS A 56 -2.34 -5.86 1.75
C LYS A 56 -2.45 -6.83 2.93
N ARG A 57 -1.86 -8.02 2.82
CA ARG A 57 -1.84 -9.01 3.92
C ARG A 57 -1.14 -8.47 5.17
N LEU A 58 0.00 -7.78 5.01
CA LEU A 58 0.74 -7.23 6.15
C LEU A 58 -0.04 -6.11 6.87
N VAL A 59 -0.83 -5.30 6.15
CA VAL A 59 -1.74 -4.31 6.76
C VAL A 59 -2.90 -4.99 7.47
N GLU A 60 -3.52 -5.99 6.84
CA GLU A 60 -4.63 -6.76 7.42
C GLU A 60 -4.20 -7.56 8.68
N GLN A 61 -2.92 -7.90 8.78
CA GLN A 61 -2.29 -8.56 9.93
C GLN A 61 -1.67 -7.58 10.94
N ASP A 62 -1.94 -6.27 10.82
CA ASP A 62 -1.46 -5.23 11.73
C ASP A 62 0.07 -5.12 11.84
N MET A 63 0.80 -5.70 10.88
CA MET A 63 2.25 -5.64 10.81
C MET A 63 2.77 -4.34 10.20
N LEU A 64 1.94 -3.59 9.46
CA LEU A 64 2.29 -2.26 8.96
C LEU A 64 1.49 -1.16 9.69
N GLY A 65 1.39 0.04 9.13
CA GLY A 65 0.50 1.08 9.64
C GLY A 65 -0.96 0.84 9.25
N GLY A 66 -1.86 1.74 9.66
CA GLY A 66 -3.31 1.51 9.55
C GLY A 66 -3.90 1.65 8.13
N LEU A 67 -3.15 2.20 7.18
CA LEU A 67 -3.63 2.45 5.81
C LEU A 67 -2.51 2.26 4.79
N ALA A 68 -2.84 1.63 3.66
CA ALA A 68 -1.98 1.61 2.48
C ALA A 68 -2.79 1.75 1.19
N LYS A 69 -2.10 2.15 0.12
CA LYS A 69 -2.67 2.24 -1.23
C LYS A 69 -1.68 1.86 -2.30
N CYS A 70 -2.18 1.39 -3.44
CA CYS A 70 -1.39 1.12 -4.63
C CYS A 70 -1.95 1.86 -5.84
N SER A 71 -1.05 2.42 -6.65
CA SER A 71 -1.42 2.96 -7.97
C SER A 71 -1.91 1.85 -8.88
N THR A 72 -2.79 2.17 -9.81
CA THR A 72 -3.40 1.21 -10.72
C THR A 72 -2.87 1.33 -12.16
N ALA A 73 -3.47 0.61 -13.10
CA ALA A 73 -3.21 0.76 -14.53
C ALA A 73 -3.87 1.99 -15.16
N LYS A 74 -4.72 2.72 -14.43
CA LYS A 74 -5.25 4.00 -14.90
C LYS A 74 -4.10 4.97 -15.18
N GLU A 75 -4.08 5.54 -16.38
CA GLU A 75 -3.04 6.49 -16.79
C GLU A 75 -3.00 7.69 -15.84
N ASN A 76 -1.81 8.00 -15.34
CA ASN A 76 -1.56 9.13 -14.45
C ASN A 76 -0.62 10.11 -15.17
N PRO A 77 -1.08 11.31 -15.56
CA PRO A 77 -0.25 12.28 -16.27
C PRO A 77 0.92 12.81 -15.42
N ASN A 78 0.88 12.59 -14.10
CA ASN A 78 1.96 12.98 -13.19
C ASN A 78 2.98 11.84 -12.94
N ALA A 79 2.81 10.67 -13.56
CA ALA A 79 3.73 9.57 -13.38
C ALA A 79 5.03 9.80 -14.15
N THR A 80 6.16 9.59 -13.48
CA THR A 80 7.49 9.69 -14.10
C THR A 80 7.79 8.51 -15.04
N SER A 81 7.06 7.40 -14.92
CA SER A 81 7.21 6.21 -15.74
C SER A 81 5.87 5.49 -15.89
N SER A 82 5.52 5.08 -17.11
CA SER A 82 4.36 4.22 -17.38
C SER A 82 4.60 2.75 -17.04
N LYS A 83 5.87 2.35 -16.83
CA LYS A 83 6.29 0.97 -16.51
C LYS A 83 6.31 0.68 -15.02
N SER A 84 6.31 1.71 -14.18
CA SER A 84 6.39 1.57 -12.73
C SER A 84 5.06 1.88 -12.05
N GLY A 85 4.81 1.24 -10.92
CA GLY A 85 3.75 1.58 -9.98
C GLY A 85 4.32 1.90 -8.60
N VAL A 86 3.48 2.46 -7.73
CA VAL A 86 3.85 2.80 -6.36
C VAL A 86 2.88 2.17 -5.37
N VAL A 87 3.44 1.52 -4.34
CA VAL A 87 2.74 1.13 -3.13
C VAL A 87 3.12 2.11 -2.03
N ILE A 88 2.12 2.67 -1.35
CA ILE A 88 2.30 3.67 -0.29
C ILE A 88 1.73 3.10 1.01
N VAL A 89 2.55 3.10 2.06
CA VAL A 89 2.17 2.66 3.41
C VAL A 89 2.27 3.85 4.34
N TYR A 90 1.20 4.14 5.07
CA TYR A 90 1.11 5.30 5.95
C TYR A 90 1.42 4.97 7.41
N THR A 91 1.92 5.97 8.13
CA THR A 91 1.94 6.03 9.61
C THR A 91 1.22 7.29 10.05
N SER A 92 0.51 7.23 11.18
CA SER A 92 -0.31 8.34 11.65
C SER A 92 0.52 9.51 12.18
N ASP A 93 1.69 9.23 12.77
CA ASP A 93 2.62 10.24 13.31
C ASP A 93 4.08 9.87 12.96
N TYR A 94 4.71 10.63 12.05
CA TYR A 94 6.11 10.41 11.69
C TYR A 94 7.10 10.71 12.83
N MET A 95 6.66 11.37 13.91
CA MET A 95 7.46 11.60 15.10
C MET A 95 7.50 10.37 16.02
N ASP A 96 6.59 9.41 15.83
CA ASP A 96 6.70 8.07 16.43
C ASP A 96 7.80 7.29 15.68
N GLN A 97 9.04 7.55 16.07
CA GLN A 97 10.22 6.95 15.45
C GLN A 97 10.23 5.42 15.60
N GLU A 98 9.64 4.87 16.66
CA GLU A 98 9.53 3.44 16.87
C GLU A 98 8.61 2.80 15.84
N GLU A 99 7.41 3.36 15.63
CA GLU A 99 6.49 2.88 14.59
C GLU A 99 7.09 3.04 13.19
N VAL A 100 7.66 4.22 12.90
CA VAL A 100 8.31 4.49 11.60
C VAL A 100 9.39 3.46 11.30
N TYR A 101 10.27 3.18 12.27
CA TYR A 101 11.36 2.21 12.13
C TYR A 101 10.84 0.78 12.01
N ARG A 102 9.86 0.39 12.83
CA ARG A 102 9.23 -0.93 12.79
C ARG A 102 8.60 -1.22 11.42
N ILE A 103 7.91 -0.22 10.84
CA ILE A 103 7.36 -0.32 9.48
C ILE A 103 8.49 -0.49 8.46
N ALA A 104 9.55 0.33 8.53
CA ALA A 104 10.68 0.25 7.61
C ALA A 104 11.34 -1.14 7.60
N VAL A 105 11.63 -1.69 8.77
CA VAL A 105 12.22 -3.03 8.92
C VAL A 105 11.28 -4.10 8.38
N THR A 106 9.99 -4.02 8.72
CA THR A 106 8.98 -4.98 8.23
C THR A 106 8.90 -4.97 6.69
N LEU A 107 8.91 -3.79 6.07
CA LEU A 107 8.90 -3.66 4.61
C LEU A 107 10.18 -4.24 3.99
N TYR A 108 11.34 -3.94 4.56
CA TYR A 108 12.62 -4.44 4.09
C TYR A 108 12.69 -5.98 4.14
N GLU A 109 12.39 -6.57 5.29
CA GLU A 109 12.51 -8.01 5.52
C GLU A 109 11.45 -8.82 4.75
N LYS A 110 10.19 -8.35 4.72
CA LYS A 110 9.07 -9.13 4.17
C LYS A 110 8.91 -8.97 2.67
N LEU A 111 9.26 -7.81 2.10
CA LEU A 111 9.08 -7.56 0.67
C LEU A 111 10.34 -7.85 -0.15
N LYS A 112 11.49 -8.03 0.51
CA LYS A 112 12.81 -8.14 -0.12
C LYS A 112 13.02 -7.00 -1.11
N TYR A 113 12.70 -5.78 -0.67
CA TYR A 113 12.74 -4.62 -1.52
C TYR A 113 14.18 -4.35 -1.97
N ASN A 114 14.39 -4.44 -3.28
CA ASN A 114 15.63 -4.02 -3.93
C ASN A 114 15.32 -2.73 -4.68
N LYS A 115 16.16 -1.71 -4.47
CA LYS A 115 16.08 -0.49 -5.29
C LYS A 115 16.29 -0.90 -6.75
N PRO A 116 15.38 -0.53 -7.67
CA PRO A 116 15.58 -0.77 -9.10
C PRO A 116 16.81 -0.06 -9.65
#